data_AF-A0A512IS78-F1
#
_entry.id   AF-A0A512IS78-F1
#
_cell.length_a   1.000
_cell.length_b   1.000
_cell.length_c   1.000
_cell.angle_alpha   90.00
_cell.angle_beta   90.00
_cell.angle_gamma   90.00
#
_symmetry.space_group_name_H-M   'P 1'
#
loop_
_entity.id
_entity.type
_entity.pdbx_description
1 polymer ?
#
loop_
_entity_poly.entity_id
_entity_poly.type
_entity_poly.pdbx_seq_one_letter_code
_entity_poly.pdbx_strand_id
1 'polypeptide(L)'
;MNSVREIVEALGGPTKFGRICGFLKNPGARGSDILARGSIPVDYWPCIVDYATANALPIDNDCLVRIHALRVPRRRQRILEKRVA
;
A
#
# COMPACT_ATOMS: atom_id res chain seq x y z
N MET A 1 -6.93 8.63 2.53
CA MET A 1 -6.25 7.56 1.77
C MET A 1 -6.95 6.24 2.01
N ASN A 2 -7.57 5.69 0.98
CA ASN A 2 -8.43 4.51 1.06
C ASN A 2 -7.97 3.37 0.16
N SER A 3 -6.98 3.61 -0.71
CA SER A 3 -6.51 2.62 -1.69
C SER A 3 -5.01 2.71 -1.93
N VAL A 4 -4.44 1.62 -2.45
CA VAL A 4 -3.04 1.59 -2.92
C VAL A 4 -2.82 2.60 -4.05
N ARG A 5 -3.83 2.83 -4.89
CA ARG A 5 -3.77 3.82 -5.96
C ARG A 5 -3.55 5.22 -5.41
N GLU A 6 -4.34 5.64 -4.43
CA GLU A 6 -4.18 6.95 -3.79
C GLU A 6 -2.80 7.11 -3.14
N ILE A 7 -2.26 6.06 -2.51
CA ILE A 7 -0.89 6.09 -1.96
C ILE A 7 0.12 6.34 -3.08
N VAL A 8 0.08 5.52 -4.14
CA VAL A 8 1.06 5.61 -5.24
C VAL A 8 0.96 6.95 -5.95
N GLU A 9 -0.24 7.48 -6.15
CA GLU A 9 -0.46 8.81 -6.75
C GLU A 9 0.08 9.94 -5.85
N ALA A 10 -0.18 9.89 -4.54
CA ALA A 10 0.33 10.88 -3.59
C ALA A 10 1.87 10.87 -3.46
N LEU A 11 2.50 9.71 -3.65
CA LEU A 11 3.95 9.60 -3.73
C LEU A 11 4.54 10.17 -5.03
N GLY A 12 3.70 10.60 -5.98
CA GLY A 12 4.09 11.13 -7.28
C GLY A 12 4.11 10.09 -8.41
N GLY A 13 3.35 9.01 -8.25
CA GLY A 13 3.09 8.02 -9.27
C GLY A 13 4.00 6.77 -9.23
N PRO A 14 3.75 5.80 -10.13
CA PRO A 14 4.40 4.48 -10.12
C PRO A 14 5.92 4.52 -10.15
N THR A 15 6.50 5.40 -10.97
CA THR A 15 7.96 5.54 -11.09
C THR A 15 8.58 6.08 -9.80
N LYS A 16 7.92 7.05 -9.15
CA LYS A 16 8.44 7.63 -7.91
C LYS A 16 8.33 6.64 -6.76
N PHE A 17 7.21 5.93 -6.67
CA PHE A 17 7.05 4.79 -5.75
C PHE A 17 8.18 3.75 -5.91
N GLY A 18 8.47 3.33 -7.15
CA GLY A 18 9.52 2.35 -7.41
C GLY A 18 10.90 2.83 -6.93
N ARG A 19 11.23 4.10 -7.14
CA ARG A 19 12.49 4.69 -6.67
C ARG A 19 12.56 4.75 -5.14
N ILE A 20 11.48 5.15 -4.47
CA ILE A 20 11.39 5.18 -3.00
C ILE A 20 11.67 3.79 -2.41
N CYS A 21 11.15 2.74 -3.06
CA CYS A 21 11.36 1.36 -2.63
C CYS A 21 12.68 0.74 -3.13
N GLY A 22 13.64 1.55 -3.63
CA GLY A 22 14.97 1.09 -4.02
C GLY A 22 15.08 0.45 -5.40
N PHE A 23 14.04 0.47 -6.24
CA PHE A 23 14.09 -0.12 -7.58
C PHE A 23 14.70 0.86 -8.60
N LEU A 24 15.96 0.63 -8.97
CA LEU A 24 16.69 1.53 -9.89
C LEU A 24 16.55 1.16 -11.37
N LYS A 25 16.48 -0.14 -11.70
CA LYS A 25 16.49 -0.60 -13.10
C LYS A 25 15.19 -0.29 -13.85
N ASN A 26 14.04 -0.62 -13.26
CA ASN A 26 12.71 -0.41 -13.85
C ASN A 26 11.68 0.04 -12.79
N PRO A 27 11.88 1.21 -12.15
CA PRO A 27 11.01 1.69 -11.06
C PRO A 27 9.53 1.77 -11.43
N GLY A 28 9.23 2.27 -12.64
CA GLY A 28 7.85 2.42 -13.12
C GLY A 28 7.10 1.09 -13.22
N ALA A 29 7.76 0.05 -13.74
CA ALA A 29 7.17 -1.29 -13.86
C ALA A 29 6.80 -1.86 -12.48
N ARG A 30 7.65 -1.63 -11.46
CA ARG A 30 7.37 -2.09 -10.11
C ARG A 30 6.18 -1.35 -9.47
N GLY A 31 6.10 -0.03 -9.65
CA GLY A 31 4.92 0.73 -9.21
C GLY A 31 3.64 0.27 -9.90
N SER A 32 3.69 0.01 -11.20
CA SER A 32 2.55 -0.50 -11.97
C SER A 32 2.11 -1.89 -11.52
N ASP A 33 3.05 -2.79 -11.22
CA ASP A 33 2.77 -4.12 -10.66
C ASP A 33 2.05 -4.02 -9.31
N ILE A 34 2.48 -3.10 -8.43
CA ILE A 34 1.82 -2.85 -7.14
C ILE A 34 0.41 -2.31 -7.31
N LEU A 35 0.18 -1.42 -8.29
CA LEU A 35 -1.16 -0.94 -8.62
C LEU A 35 -2.05 -2.08 -9.13
N ALA A 36 -1.55 -2.90 -10.05
CA ALA A 36 -2.28 -4.04 -10.59
C ALA A 36 -2.61 -5.08 -9.51
N ARG A 37 -1.66 -5.34 -8.62
CA ARG A 37 -1.85 -6.23 -7.46
C ARG A 37 -2.84 -5.64 -6.47
N GLY A 38 -2.90 -4.32 -6.31
CA GLY A 38 -3.74 -3.63 -5.35
C GLY A 38 -3.31 -3.82 -3.89
N SER A 39 -2.05 -4.23 -3.63
CA SER A 39 -1.47 -4.33 -2.28
C SER A 39 0.01 -3.98 -2.28
N ILE A 40 0.46 -3.36 -1.20
CA ILE A 40 1.87 -3.04 -0.94
C ILE A 40 2.44 -4.07 0.05
N PRO A 41 3.51 -4.81 -0.30
CA PRO A 41 4.25 -5.65 0.63
C PRO A 41 4.72 -4.90 1.87
N VAL A 42 4.65 -5.52 3.04
CA VAL A 42 5.02 -4.91 4.34
C VAL A 42 6.48 -4.45 4.35
N ASP A 43 7.37 -5.19 3.68
CA ASP A 43 8.79 -4.85 3.57
C ASP A 43 9.06 -3.50 2.90
N TYR A 44 8.11 -2.97 2.14
CA TYR A 44 8.24 -1.65 1.50
C TYR A 44 7.77 -0.50 2.39
N TRP A 45 7.08 -0.79 3.49
CA TRP A 45 6.45 0.22 4.33
C TRP A 45 7.44 1.17 5.00
N PRO A 46 8.58 0.71 5.55
CA PRO A 46 9.55 1.62 6.16
C PRO A 46 10.01 2.70 5.17
N CYS A 47 10.39 2.33 3.95
CA CYS A 47 10.82 3.29 2.94
C CYS A 47 9.72 4.29 2.55
N ILE A 48 8.46 3.86 2.52
CA ILE A 48 7.32 4.72 2.22
C ILE A 48 7.08 5.70 3.35
N VAL A 49 7.08 5.23 4.60
CA VAL A 49 6.86 6.07 5.79
C VAL A 49 8.00 7.08 5.97
N ASP A 50 9.25 6.65 5.78
CA ASP A 50 10.41 7.54 5.84
C ASP A 50 10.31 8.65 4.79
N TYR A 51 9.99 8.28 3.54
CA TYR A 51 9.80 9.25 2.47
C TYR A 51 8.62 10.19 2.77
N ALA A 52 7.49 9.65 3.21
CA ALA A 52 6.30 10.43 3.52
C ALA A 52 6.54 11.43 4.65
N THR A 53 7.22 10.99 5.72
CA THR A 53 7.62 11.84 6.85
C THR A 53 8.52 12.97 6.38
N ALA A 54 9.54 12.66 5.57
CA ALA A 54 10.45 13.67 5.02
C ALA A 54 9.78 14.68 4.07
N ASN A 55 8.64 14.32 3.48
CA ASN A 55 7.91 15.15 2.52
C ASN A 55 6.57 15.67 3.06
N ALA A 56 6.31 15.54 4.37
CA ALA A 56 5.07 15.93 5.04
C ALA A 56 3.80 15.36 4.37
N LEU A 57 3.87 14.14 3.85
CA LEU A 57 2.72 13.45 3.27
C LEU A 57 1.92 12.74 4.37
N PRO A 58 0.57 12.69 4.27
CA PRO A 58 -0.29 12.03 5.24
C PRO A 58 -0.31 10.50 5.04
N ILE A 59 0.88 9.89 4.99
CA ILE A 59 1.09 8.45 4.85
C ILE A 59 1.92 7.99 6.03
N ASP A 60 1.26 7.31 6.98
CA ASP A 60 1.88 6.70 8.16
C ASP A 60 1.58 5.20 8.21
N ASN A 61 2.09 4.52 9.24
CA ASN A 61 1.85 3.09 9.44
C ASN A 61 0.37 2.77 9.60
N ASP A 62 -0.41 3.61 10.30
CA ASP A 62 -1.84 3.39 10.50
C ASP A 62 -2.61 3.43 9.16
N CYS A 63 -2.24 4.35 8.27
CA CYS A 63 -2.76 4.43 6.92
C CYS A 63 -2.47 3.13 6.13
N LEU A 64 -1.23 2.63 6.18
CA LEU A 64 -0.81 1.41 5.48
C LEU A 64 -1.50 0.16 6.05
N VAL A 65 -1.59 0.04 7.38
CA VAL A 65 -2.31 -1.03 8.07
C VAL A 65 -3.78 -1.03 7.68
N ARG A 66 -4.45 0.12 7.69
CA ARG A 66 -5.87 0.24 7.28
C ARG A 66 -6.08 -0.29 5.86
N ILE A 67 -5.24 0.14 4.91
CA ILE A 67 -5.36 -0.29 3.50
C ILE A 67 -5.05 -1.78 3.35
N HIS A 68 -4.11 -2.30 4.11
CA HIS A 68 -3.80 -3.73 4.14
C HIS A 68 -4.96 -4.57 4.72
N ALA A 69 -5.56 -4.11 5.83
CA ALA A 69 -6.65 -4.79 6.51
C ALA A 69 -7.94 -4.86 5.67
N LEU A 70 -8.23 -3.84 4.88
CA LEU A 70 -9.36 -3.83 3.94
C LEU A 70 -9.29 -4.95 2.88
N ARG A 71 -8.11 -5.55 2.67
CA ARG A 71 -7.92 -6.68 1.74
C ARG A 71 -8.02 -8.05 2.37
N VAL A 72 -8.10 -8.18 3.70
CA VAL A 72 -8.24 -9.50 4.31
C VAL A 72 -9.46 -10.17 3.67
N PRO A 73 -9.28 -11.34 3.00
CA PRO A 73 -10.34 -11.91 2.19
C PRO A 73 -11.58 -12.14 3.05
N ARG A 74 -12.77 -11.95 2.44
CA ARG A 74 -14.11 -12.26 2.99
C ARG A 74 -14.29 -13.69 3.54
N ARG A 75 -13.22 -14.50 3.66
CA ARG A 75 -13.21 -15.79 4.34
C ARG A 75 -13.49 -15.68 5.84
N ARG A 76 -13.16 -14.57 6.51
CA ARG A 76 -13.51 -14.36 7.93
C ARG A 76 -14.94 -13.85 8.17
N GLN A 77 -15.57 -13.22 7.18
CA GLN A 77 -16.95 -12.72 7.29
C GLN A 77 -17.94 -13.91 7.43
N ARG A 78 -17.73 -14.98 6.67
CA ARG A 78 -18.51 -16.22 6.74
C ARG A 78 -18.37 -17.04 8.03
N ILE A 79 -17.28 -16.88 8.79
CA ILE A 79 -17.08 -17.60 10.06
C ILE A 79 -17.81 -16.91 11.21
N LEU A 80 -17.92 -15.58 11.17
CA LEU A 80 -18.70 -14.79 12.13
C LEU A 80 -20.21 -14.91 11.89
N GLU A 81 -20.66 -14.92 10.63
CA GLU A 81 -22.08 -15.10 10.28
C GLU A 81 -22.62 -16.49 10.65
N LYS A 82 -21.78 -17.53 10.70
CA LYS A 82 -22.18 -18.90 11.08
C LYS A 82 -22.23 -19.15 12.59
N ARG A 83 -21.77 -18.23 13.43
CA ARG A 83 -21.73 -18.39 14.89
C ARG A 83 -22.89 -17.68 15.61
N VAL A 84 -23.69 -16.92 14.87
CA VAL A 84 -24.83 -16.13 15.39
C VAL A 84 -26.17 -16.60 14.78
N ALA A 85 -26.13 -17.64 13.93
CA ALA A 85 -27.31 -18.30 13.37
C ALA A 85 -27.57 -19.63 14.06
#